data_AF-A0A2P2IC45-F1
#
_entry.id   AF-A0A2P2IC45-F1
#
_cell.length_a   1.000
_cell.length_b   1.000
_cell.length_c   1.000
_cell.angle_alpha   90.00
_cell.angle_beta   90.00
_cell.angle_gamma   90.00
#
_symmetry.space_group_name_H-M   'P 1'
#
loop_
_entity.id
_entity.type
_entity.pdbx_description
1 polymer ?
#
loop_
_entity_poly.entity_id
_entity_poly.type
_entity_poly.pdbx_seq_one_letter_code
_entity_poly.pdbx_strand_id
1 'polypeptide(L)'
;VLAPYDTDQQFPVWGFGAKIGSQTSHCFSLTFDERNPEVRGIPGIIDVYQRSFQKVALSGPTLFQHILQTASDVAKQQWQTDCQNYYIFLILTDGVINDLQKTVDVLVAASGLPLSVIIVGVGQADFRQMDHLDADGGQLKSSNGRFAERDIVQFVPFRRFDGQQITRLSKETLAELPGQFLAYMRSKKISPLDPAVRIARMRAQQQQHMAQLPQGGGSGSNGGLTVEQQIHQAHMATLAAQQQTHQARAGLASLQVSESKDDSSSGAGGAPQQGMNPPMMGSSGNPQLENLRVNPPQYVSGRDIDVPGDKPPSWSP
;
A
#
# COMPACT_ATOMS: atom_id res chain seq x y z
N VAL A 1 -7.28 -10.06 5.56
CA VAL A 1 -7.15 -8.60 5.83
C VAL A 1 -6.66 -7.83 4.62
N LEU A 2 -5.58 -8.26 3.95
CA LEU A 2 -5.01 -7.54 2.80
C LEU A 2 -5.76 -7.74 1.48
N ALA A 3 -6.35 -8.92 1.23
CA ALA A 3 -7.01 -9.21 -0.05
C ALA A 3 -7.99 -8.13 -0.54
N PRO A 4 -8.88 -7.53 0.29
CA PRO A 4 -9.78 -6.46 -0.18
C PRO A 4 -9.11 -5.18 -0.71
N TYR A 5 -7.81 -4.98 -0.48
CA TYR A 5 -7.05 -3.84 -0.99
C TYR A 5 -6.45 -4.10 -2.39
N ASP A 6 -6.51 -5.34 -2.86
CA ASP A 6 -6.09 -5.73 -4.20
C ASP A 6 -7.30 -5.73 -5.14
N THR A 7 -7.23 -5.00 -6.26
CA THR A 7 -8.39 -4.79 -7.13
C THR A 7 -8.63 -5.90 -8.14
N ASP A 8 -7.58 -6.58 -8.59
CA ASP A 8 -7.69 -7.66 -9.58
C ASP A 8 -7.76 -9.05 -8.93
N GLN A 9 -7.42 -9.14 -7.64
CA GLN A 9 -7.38 -10.38 -6.84
C GLN A 9 -6.35 -11.39 -7.38
N GLN A 10 -5.32 -10.95 -8.09
CA GLN A 10 -4.29 -11.80 -8.67
C GLN A 10 -3.04 -11.76 -7.79
N PHE A 11 -2.73 -12.89 -7.16
CA PHE A 11 -1.63 -12.99 -6.21
C PHE A 11 -0.54 -13.90 -6.78
N PRO A 12 0.66 -13.38 -7.06
CA PRO A 12 1.82 -14.22 -7.35
C PRO A 12 2.17 -15.09 -6.14
N VAL A 13 2.41 -16.39 -6.34
CA VAL A 13 2.76 -17.30 -5.24
C VAL A 13 3.98 -18.12 -5.61
N TRP A 14 5.03 -18.02 -4.79
CA TRP A 14 6.28 -18.74 -4.98
C TRP A 14 6.60 -19.63 -3.77
N GLY A 15 7.31 -20.73 -4.05
CA GLY A 15 7.96 -21.57 -3.05
C GLY A 15 9.47 -21.41 -3.10
N PHE A 16 10.14 -21.82 -2.02
CA PHE A 16 11.59 -21.83 -1.92
C PHE A 16 12.05 -22.97 -0.99
N GLY A 17 13.29 -23.44 -1.17
CA GLY A 17 13.85 -24.49 -0.31
C GLY A 17 13.29 -25.88 -0.59
N ALA A 18 12.92 -26.18 -1.82
CA ALA A 18 12.38 -27.50 -2.17
C ALA A 18 13.07 -28.08 -3.41
N LYS A 19 13.20 -29.41 -3.45
CA LYS A 19 13.67 -30.13 -4.62
C LYS A 19 12.55 -30.26 -5.64
N ILE A 20 12.84 -29.84 -6.87
CA ILE A 20 12.02 -30.07 -8.06
C ILE A 20 12.86 -30.96 -8.97
N GLY A 21 12.45 -32.22 -9.10
CA GLY A 21 13.31 -33.25 -9.68
C GLY A 21 14.55 -33.50 -8.80
N SER A 22 15.75 -33.34 -9.36
CA SER A 22 17.02 -33.61 -8.66
C SER A 22 17.67 -32.36 -8.02
N GLN A 23 17.17 -31.16 -8.32
CA GLN A 23 17.79 -29.91 -7.90
C GLN A 23 16.94 -29.17 -6.86
N THR A 24 17.59 -28.60 -5.85
CA THR A 24 16.93 -27.68 -4.91
C THR A 24 16.71 -26.34 -5.61
N SER A 25 15.46 -25.89 -5.65
CA SER A 25 15.10 -24.53 -6.04
C SER A 25 14.82 -23.68 -4.81
N HIS A 26 15.33 -22.44 -4.84
CA HIS A 26 15.10 -21.42 -3.81
C HIS A 26 14.16 -20.30 -4.29
N CYS A 27 13.56 -20.44 -5.48
CA CYS A 27 12.44 -19.64 -5.95
C CYS A 27 11.79 -20.37 -7.14
N PHE A 28 10.53 -20.73 -7.01
CA PHE A 28 9.76 -21.35 -8.09
C PHE A 28 8.29 -20.99 -7.93
N SER A 29 7.56 -20.89 -9.05
CA SER A 29 6.13 -20.65 -9.02
C SER A 29 5.37 -21.85 -8.43
N LEU A 30 4.45 -21.62 -7.48
CA LEU A 30 3.58 -22.68 -6.97
C LEU A 30 2.53 -23.15 -7.98
N THR A 31 2.30 -22.37 -9.05
CA THR A 31 1.51 -22.84 -10.20
C THR A 31 2.28 -23.85 -11.05
N PHE A 32 3.61 -23.92 -10.90
CA PHE A 32 4.57 -24.63 -11.76
C PHE A 32 4.56 -24.13 -13.21
N ASP A 33 4.02 -22.93 -13.44
CA ASP A 33 4.18 -22.15 -14.65
C ASP A 33 4.89 -20.84 -14.27
N GLU A 34 6.19 -20.77 -14.59
CA GLU A 34 7.01 -19.58 -14.29
C GLU A 34 6.57 -18.34 -15.09
N ARG A 35 5.79 -18.51 -16.17
CA ARG A 35 5.24 -17.39 -16.93
C ARG A 35 3.95 -16.85 -16.31
N ASN A 36 3.30 -17.64 -15.45
CA ASN A 36 2.05 -17.28 -14.80
C ASN A 36 2.06 -17.72 -13.33
N PRO A 37 2.74 -16.97 -12.44
CA PRO A 37 2.81 -17.28 -11.02
C PRO A 37 1.56 -16.88 -10.24
N GLU A 38 0.60 -16.20 -10.88
CA GLU A 38 -0.55 -15.63 -10.23
C GLU A 38 -1.69 -16.63 -10.04
N VAL A 39 -2.36 -16.51 -8.90
CA VAL A 39 -3.59 -17.24 -8.57
C VAL A 39 -4.67 -16.27 -8.11
N ARG A 40 -5.93 -16.66 -8.30
CA ARG A 40 -7.06 -15.81 -7.95
C ARG A 40 -7.50 -15.98 -6.51
N GLY A 41 -7.43 -14.89 -5.74
CA GLY A 41 -7.95 -14.84 -4.39
C GLY A 41 -7.18 -15.71 -3.38
N ILE A 42 -7.55 -15.57 -2.10
CA ILE A 42 -7.05 -16.44 -1.04
C ILE A 42 -7.31 -17.94 -1.30
N PRO A 43 -8.48 -18.37 -1.83
CA PRO A 43 -8.69 -19.77 -2.18
C PRO A 43 -7.66 -20.32 -3.18
N GLY A 44 -7.27 -19.52 -4.18
CA GLY A 44 -6.24 -19.91 -5.15
C GLY A 44 -4.87 -20.11 -4.50
N ILE A 45 -4.50 -19.25 -3.54
CA ILE A 45 -3.23 -19.39 -2.80
C ILE A 45 -3.20 -20.71 -2.01
N ILE A 46 -4.27 -20.99 -1.26
CA ILE A 46 -4.39 -22.21 -0.45
C ILE A 46 -4.30 -23.46 -1.34
N ASP A 47 -4.98 -23.42 -2.48
CA ASP A 47 -5.06 -24.52 -3.42
C ASP A 47 -3.68 -24.85 -4.05
N VAL A 48 -2.95 -23.86 -4.57
CA VAL A 48 -1.59 -24.13 -5.12
C VAL A 48 -0.60 -24.56 -4.05
N TYR A 49 -0.70 -24.02 -2.83
CA TYR A 49 0.09 -24.45 -1.69
C TYR A 49 -0.15 -25.92 -1.33
N GLN A 50 -1.40 -26.38 -1.30
CA GLN A 50 -1.70 -27.78 -1.01
C GLN A 50 -1.20 -28.71 -2.12
N ARG A 51 -1.38 -28.32 -3.38
CA ARG A 51 -0.94 -29.12 -4.53
C ARG A 51 0.58 -29.20 -4.67
N SER A 52 1.32 -28.18 -4.23
CA SER A 52 2.77 -28.15 -4.43
C SER A 52 3.49 -29.31 -3.73
N PHE A 53 2.98 -29.81 -2.60
CA PHE A 53 3.57 -30.94 -1.88
C PHE A 53 3.60 -32.26 -2.67
N GLN A 54 2.78 -32.39 -3.71
CA GLN A 54 2.80 -33.58 -4.59
C GLN A 54 3.92 -33.50 -5.64
N LYS A 55 4.47 -32.30 -5.88
CA LYS A 55 5.40 -32.00 -6.96
C LYS A 55 6.81 -31.68 -6.47
N VAL A 56 6.97 -31.44 -5.16
CA VAL A 56 8.25 -31.07 -4.55
C VAL A 56 8.59 -31.98 -3.38
N ALA A 57 9.88 -32.16 -3.13
CA ALA A 57 10.37 -32.71 -1.86
C ALA A 57 10.98 -31.58 -1.02
N LEU A 58 10.62 -31.49 0.25
CA LEU A 58 11.19 -30.48 1.15
C LEU A 58 12.72 -30.63 1.23
N SER A 59 13.43 -29.50 1.20
CA SER A 59 14.87 -29.44 1.14
C SER A 59 15.38 -28.22 1.92
N GLY A 60 16.66 -27.93 1.81
CA GLY A 60 17.27 -26.73 2.34
C GLY A 60 18.53 -26.38 1.54
N PRO A 61 19.26 -25.33 1.93
CA PRO A 61 19.02 -24.45 3.09
C PRO A 61 17.85 -23.46 2.93
N THR A 62 17.50 -22.74 3.99
CA THR A 62 16.52 -21.64 3.98
C THR A 62 17.19 -20.36 3.48
N LEU A 63 16.95 -20.01 2.22
CA LEU A 63 17.56 -18.84 1.56
C LEU A 63 16.48 -17.85 1.13
N PHE A 64 16.48 -16.65 1.71
CA PHE A 64 15.48 -15.62 1.39
C PHE A 64 15.90 -14.74 0.21
N GLN A 65 17.20 -14.65 -0.09
CA GLN A 65 17.73 -13.76 -1.13
C GLN A 65 16.97 -13.93 -2.46
N HIS A 66 16.72 -15.17 -2.88
CA HIS A 66 16.13 -15.46 -4.19
C HIS A 66 14.68 -14.99 -4.30
N ILE A 67 13.84 -15.33 -3.32
CA ILE A 67 12.42 -14.99 -3.37
C ILE A 67 12.21 -13.48 -3.13
N LEU A 68 13.05 -12.84 -2.31
CA LEU A 68 13.06 -11.39 -2.13
C LEU A 68 13.51 -10.65 -3.39
N GLN A 69 14.49 -11.18 -4.12
CA GLN A 69 14.91 -10.61 -5.40
C GLN A 69 13.76 -10.65 -6.40
N THR A 70 13.05 -11.79 -6.51
CA THR A 70 11.87 -11.92 -7.36
C THR A 70 10.79 -10.90 -7.00
N ALA A 71 10.45 -10.77 -5.71
CA ALA A 71 9.46 -9.78 -5.25
C ALA A 71 9.90 -8.33 -5.55
N SER A 72 11.19 -8.04 -5.37
CA SER A 72 11.78 -6.73 -5.67
C SER A 72 11.72 -6.41 -7.16
N ASP A 73 12.00 -7.38 -8.02
CA ASP A 73 11.96 -7.21 -9.47
C ASP A 73 10.53 -6.96 -9.95
N VAL A 74 9.53 -7.67 -9.41
CA VAL A 74 8.09 -7.41 -9.67
C VAL A 74 7.70 -6.00 -9.26
N ALA A 75 8.05 -5.57 -8.03
CA ALA A 75 7.75 -4.22 -7.55
C ALA A 75 8.44 -3.13 -8.39
N LYS A 76 9.65 -3.40 -8.89
CA LYS A 76 10.42 -2.48 -9.72
C LYS A 76 9.87 -2.35 -11.14
N GLN A 77 9.43 -3.45 -11.76
CA GLN A 77 8.89 -3.44 -13.13
C GLN A 77 7.57 -2.67 -13.19
N GLN A 78 6.66 -2.92 -12.25
CA GLN A 78 5.33 -2.30 -12.28
C GLN A 78 5.35 -0.81 -11.90
N TRP A 79 6.42 -0.33 -11.27
CA TRP A 79 6.61 1.12 -11.05
C TRP A 79 6.66 1.92 -12.37
N GLN A 80 7.09 1.31 -13.46
CA GLN A 80 7.32 2.00 -14.74
C GLN A 80 6.03 2.23 -15.55
N THR A 81 4.88 1.74 -15.10
CA THR A 81 3.63 1.69 -15.88
C THR A 81 2.55 2.68 -15.42
N ASP A 82 2.91 3.79 -14.77
CA ASP A 82 1.98 4.80 -14.20
C ASP A 82 0.96 4.23 -13.19
N CYS A 83 1.26 3.03 -12.68
CA CYS A 83 0.44 2.30 -11.73
C CYS A 83 0.93 2.61 -10.31
N GLN A 84 0.14 3.34 -9.50
CA GLN A 84 0.40 3.53 -8.05
C GLN A 84 0.17 2.24 -7.24
N ASN A 85 0.76 1.12 -7.67
CA ASN A 85 0.70 -0.16 -6.98
C ASN A 85 1.72 -0.16 -5.84
N TYR A 86 1.35 -0.78 -4.72
CA TYR A 86 2.24 -1.01 -3.59
C TYR A 86 2.16 -2.48 -3.20
N TYR A 87 3.31 -3.13 -3.12
CA TYR A 87 3.41 -4.56 -2.91
C TYR A 87 3.66 -4.89 -1.46
N ILE A 88 3.01 -5.97 -0.99
CA ILE A 88 3.21 -6.54 0.33
C ILE A 88 3.61 -7.99 0.11
N PHE A 89 4.84 -8.32 0.43
CA PHE A 89 5.38 -9.65 0.22
C PHE A 89 5.44 -10.42 1.53
N LEU A 90 4.58 -11.43 1.67
CA LEU A 90 4.49 -12.28 2.85
C LEU A 90 5.36 -13.53 2.68
N ILE A 91 6.33 -13.71 3.59
CA ILE A 91 7.16 -14.91 3.69
C ILE A 91 6.69 -15.71 4.90
N LEU A 92 6.37 -16.99 4.67
CA LEU A 92 6.15 -17.97 5.73
C LEU A 92 7.38 -18.88 5.82
N THR A 93 7.94 -19.06 7.01
CA THR A 93 9.08 -19.96 7.21
C THR A 93 9.01 -20.65 8.57
N ASP A 94 9.51 -21.88 8.64
CA ASP A 94 9.66 -22.64 9.88
C ASP A 94 11.12 -22.75 10.35
N GLY A 95 12.05 -22.15 9.60
CA GLY A 95 13.49 -22.37 9.76
C GLY A 95 14.30 -21.09 9.95
N VAL A 96 15.55 -21.28 10.38
CA VAL A 96 16.53 -20.19 10.53
C VAL A 96 17.03 -19.79 9.14
N ILE A 97 17.15 -18.49 8.90
CA ILE A 97 17.75 -17.95 7.68
C ILE A 97 19.22 -18.37 7.55
N ASN A 98 19.64 -18.85 6.38
CA ASN A 98 21.01 -19.30 6.13
C ASN A 98 21.83 -18.32 5.28
N ASP A 99 21.23 -17.25 4.76
CA ASP A 99 21.86 -16.23 3.91
C ASP A 99 21.65 -14.79 4.41
N LEU A 100 21.70 -14.59 5.73
CA LEU A 100 21.37 -13.31 6.38
C LEU A 100 21.98 -12.08 5.68
N GLN A 101 23.29 -12.05 5.43
CA GLN A 101 23.93 -10.89 4.79
C GLN A 101 23.43 -10.63 3.36
N LYS A 102 23.19 -11.69 2.57
CA LYS A 102 22.68 -11.54 1.19
C LYS A 102 21.24 -11.06 1.20
N THR A 103 20.45 -11.53 2.17
CA THR A 103 19.10 -11.06 2.42
C THR A 103 19.08 -9.59 2.82
N VAL A 104 19.97 -9.15 3.72
CA VAL A 104 20.14 -7.74 4.07
C VAL A 104 20.52 -6.90 2.84
N ASP A 105 21.43 -7.39 1.99
CA ASP A 105 21.83 -6.68 0.77
C ASP A 105 20.64 -6.46 -0.19
N VAL A 106 19.78 -7.47 -0.36
CA VAL A 106 18.55 -7.36 -1.17
C VAL A 106 17.55 -6.41 -0.52
N LEU A 107 17.32 -6.50 0.79
CA LEU A 107 16.38 -5.60 1.51
C LEU A 107 16.83 -4.14 1.43
N VAL A 108 18.12 -3.86 1.61
CA VAL A 108 18.69 -2.52 1.47
C VAL A 108 18.49 -2.01 0.03
N ALA A 109 18.71 -2.84 -0.98
CA ALA A 109 18.45 -2.47 -2.38
C ALA A 109 16.95 -2.25 -2.66
N ALA A 110 16.07 -3.03 -2.04
CA ALA A 110 14.63 -2.95 -2.21
C ALA A 110 13.96 -1.81 -1.44
N SER A 111 14.65 -1.23 -0.44
CA SER A 111 14.10 -0.18 0.43
C SER A 111 13.57 1.05 -0.32
N GLY A 112 14.10 1.34 -1.51
CA GLY A 112 13.63 2.43 -2.37
C GLY A 112 12.43 2.10 -3.27
N LEU A 113 11.93 0.85 -3.27
CA LEU A 113 10.83 0.35 -4.12
C LEU A 113 9.47 0.45 -3.42
N PRO A 114 8.32 0.36 -4.11
CA PRO A 114 6.98 0.29 -3.50
C PRO A 114 6.71 -1.10 -2.90
N LEU A 115 7.49 -1.52 -1.92
CA LEU A 115 7.47 -2.87 -1.35
C LEU A 115 7.60 -2.86 0.18
N SER A 116 6.74 -3.61 0.85
CA SER A 116 6.93 -4.06 2.25
C SER A 116 7.07 -5.58 2.27
N VAL A 117 7.84 -6.08 3.24
CA VAL A 117 8.09 -7.50 3.45
C VAL A 117 7.59 -7.87 4.85
N ILE A 118 6.75 -8.88 4.93
CA ILE A 118 6.28 -9.43 6.21
C ILE A 118 6.84 -10.84 6.33
N ILE A 119 7.55 -11.14 7.40
CA ILE A 119 8.11 -12.46 7.67
C ILE A 119 7.38 -13.05 8.86
N VAL A 120 6.71 -14.19 8.66
CA VAL A 120 6.04 -14.93 9.73
C VAL A 120 6.78 -16.23 9.99
N GLY A 121 7.37 -16.33 11.18
CA GLY A 121 8.04 -17.54 11.66
C GLY A 121 7.06 -18.50 12.31
N VAL A 122 6.90 -19.71 11.78
CA VAL A 122 6.05 -20.77 12.35
C VAL A 122 6.89 -21.86 13.01
N GLY A 123 6.33 -22.59 13.97
CA GLY A 123 7.06 -23.66 14.66
C GLY A 123 8.05 -23.16 15.72
N GLN A 124 9.10 -23.97 15.98
CA GLN A 124 9.95 -23.84 17.16
C GLN A 124 11.41 -23.44 16.87
N ALA A 125 11.73 -23.04 15.64
CA ALA A 125 13.07 -22.58 15.30
C ALA A 125 13.51 -21.34 16.10
N ASP A 126 14.81 -21.08 16.08
CA ASP A 126 15.43 -19.91 16.68
C ASP A 126 15.41 -18.72 15.71
N PHE A 127 14.46 -17.82 15.91
CA PHE A 127 14.24 -16.67 15.03
C PHE A 127 15.00 -15.40 15.42
N ARG A 128 15.99 -15.47 16.33
CA ARG A 128 16.76 -14.28 16.76
C ARG A 128 17.37 -13.49 15.60
N GLN A 129 17.80 -14.16 14.54
CA GLN A 129 18.35 -13.49 13.36
C GLN A 129 17.29 -12.73 12.54
N MET A 130 16.01 -13.13 12.63
CA MET A 130 14.91 -12.43 11.97
C MET A 130 14.54 -11.14 12.72
N ASP A 131 14.70 -11.11 14.05
CA ASP A 131 14.56 -9.87 14.84
C ASP A 131 15.57 -8.79 14.36
N HIS A 132 16.72 -9.18 13.81
CA HIS A 132 17.67 -8.23 13.21
C HIS A 132 17.20 -7.66 11.87
N LEU A 133 16.33 -8.37 11.14
CA LEU A 133 15.80 -7.90 9.86
C LEU A 133 14.71 -6.84 10.05
N ASP A 134 14.02 -6.84 11.18
CA ASP A 134 12.91 -5.95 11.55
C ASP A 134 13.34 -4.49 11.78
N ALA A 135 14.64 -4.18 11.73
CA ALA A 135 15.23 -2.84 11.79
C ALA A 135 14.84 -1.92 12.97
N ASP A 136 14.01 -2.36 13.92
CA ASP A 136 13.67 -1.67 15.17
C ASP A 136 14.89 -1.33 16.03
N GLY A 137 15.96 -2.12 15.90
CA GLY A 137 17.25 -1.92 16.57
C GLY A 137 18.25 -1.05 15.80
N GLY A 138 17.90 -0.56 14.61
CA GLY A 138 18.77 0.26 13.76
C GLY A 138 18.63 -0.04 12.27
N GLN A 139 19.07 0.92 11.45
CA GLN A 139 18.94 0.87 10.00
C GLN A 139 19.81 -0.24 9.39
N LEU A 140 19.21 -1.10 8.56
CA LEU A 140 19.94 -2.15 7.84
C LEU A 140 21.07 -1.57 7.00
N LYS A 141 22.24 -2.22 7.04
CA LYS A 141 23.43 -1.86 6.29
C LYS A 141 23.89 -3.02 5.42
N SER A 142 23.99 -2.78 4.12
CA SER A 142 24.48 -3.77 3.17
C SER A 142 25.99 -3.95 3.27
N SER A 143 26.48 -5.04 2.67
CA SER A 143 27.90 -5.41 2.60
C SER A 143 28.78 -4.35 1.94
N ASN A 144 28.23 -3.56 1.01
CA ASN A 144 28.92 -2.42 0.38
C ASN A 144 28.84 -1.10 1.17
N GLY A 145 28.28 -1.14 2.38
CA GLY A 145 28.22 0.01 3.29
C GLY A 145 27.05 0.97 3.08
N ARG A 146 26.11 0.68 2.18
CA ARG A 146 24.89 1.48 2.01
C ARG A 146 23.88 1.16 3.12
N PHE A 147 23.11 2.17 3.50
CA PHE A 147 22.00 2.03 4.44
C PHE A 147 20.67 1.94 3.68
N ALA A 148 19.70 1.20 4.22
CA ALA A 148 18.34 1.14 3.68
C ALA A 148 17.68 2.53 3.67
N GLU A 149 17.00 2.92 2.59
CA GLU A 149 16.34 4.23 2.46
C GLU A 149 15.20 4.44 3.47
N ARG A 150 14.57 3.33 3.87
CA ARG A 150 13.49 3.27 4.86
C ARG A 150 13.40 1.84 5.39
N ASP A 151 12.70 1.69 6.50
CA ASP A 151 12.29 0.39 6.98
C ASP A 151 11.16 -0.21 6.12
N ILE A 152 11.27 -1.50 5.84
CA ILE A 152 10.38 -2.25 4.96
C ILE A 152 10.02 -3.64 5.49
N VAL A 153 10.58 -4.09 6.62
CA VAL A 153 10.41 -5.45 7.12
C VAL A 153 9.50 -5.42 8.35
N GLN A 154 8.61 -6.39 8.47
CA GLN A 154 7.94 -6.72 9.73
C GLN A 154 8.21 -8.19 10.04
N PHE A 155 8.79 -8.53 11.19
CA PHE A 155 8.91 -9.91 11.65
C PHE A 155 7.90 -10.25 12.75
N VAL A 156 7.19 -11.38 12.58
CA VAL A 156 6.24 -11.89 13.59
C VAL A 156 6.45 -13.38 13.85
N PRO A 157 6.90 -13.80 15.04
CA PRO A 157 6.92 -15.20 15.42
C PRO A 157 5.51 -15.68 15.80
N PHE A 158 4.89 -16.49 14.95
CA PHE A 158 3.51 -16.98 15.09
C PHE A 158 3.24 -17.66 16.44
N ARG A 159 4.23 -18.37 16.99
CA ARG A 159 4.12 -19.07 18.29
C ARG A 159 3.75 -18.16 19.47
N ARG A 160 3.99 -16.85 19.40
CA ARG A 160 3.57 -15.88 20.44
C ARG A 160 2.05 -15.68 20.49
N PHE A 161 1.34 -16.15 19.46
CA PHE A 161 -0.09 -15.97 19.27
C PHE A 161 -0.87 -17.29 19.30
N ASP A 162 -0.22 -18.40 19.66
CA ASP A 162 -0.92 -19.67 19.85
C ASP A 162 -1.97 -19.55 20.97
N GLY A 163 -3.18 -20.05 20.72
CA GLY A 163 -4.34 -19.88 21.60
C GLY A 163 -4.85 -18.44 21.78
N GLN A 164 -4.29 -17.44 21.08
CA GLN A 164 -4.74 -16.05 21.12
C GLN A 164 -5.80 -15.77 20.05
N GLN A 165 -6.54 -14.66 20.19
CA GLN A 165 -7.48 -14.23 19.16
C GLN A 165 -6.74 -13.88 17.86
N ILE A 166 -7.25 -14.34 16.72
CA ILE A 166 -6.73 -14.07 15.35
C ILE A 166 -6.56 -12.57 15.08
N THR A 167 -7.37 -11.73 15.74
CA THR A 167 -7.29 -10.27 15.68
C THR A 167 -5.96 -9.72 16.21
N ARG A 168 -5.37 -10.35 17.23
CA ARG A 168 -4.05 -9.95 17.77
C ARG A 168 -2.93 -10.24 16.79
N LEU A 169 -2.92 -11.44 16.20
CA LEU A 169 -1.95 -11.78 15.16
C LEU A 169 -2.07 -10.81 13.99
N SER A 170 -3.28 -10.59 13.50
CA SER A 170 -3.52 -9.68 12.38
C SER A 170 -3.08 -8.25 12.68
N LYS A 171 -3.25 -7.78 13.92
CA LYS A 171 -2.80 -6.46 14.36
C LYS A 171 -1.28 -6.37 14.34
N GLU A 172 -0.59 -7.37 14.90
CA GLU A 172 0.88 -7.37 14.97
C GLU A 172 1.50 -7.47 13.58
N THR A 173 1.03 -8.40 12.76
CA THR A 173 1.53 -8.63 11.40
C THR A 173 1.39 -7.40 10.49
N LEU A 174 0.46 -6.50 10.79
CA LEU A 174 0.17 -5.33 9.97
C LEU A 174 0.52 -4.01 10.65
N ALA A 175 1.17 -4.04 11.82
CA ALA A 175 1.36 -2.86 12.67
C ALA A 175 2.13 -1.75 11.96
N GLU A 176 3.23 -2.09 11.29
CA GLU A 176 4.10 -1.12 10.63
C GLU A 176 3.71 -0.79 9.20
N LEU A 177 2.94 -1.67 8.56
CA LEU A 177 2.66 -1.59 7.13
C LEU A 177 2.08 -0.21 6.69
N PRO A 178 1.12 0.40 7.40
CA PRO A 178 0.66 1.76 7.06
C PRO A 178 1.76 2.81 7.14
N GLY A 179 2.66 2.70 8.13
CA GLY A 179 3.81 3.59 8.30
C GLY A 179 4.82 3.44 7.15
N GLN A 180 5.16 2.20 6.80
CA GLN A 180 6.07 1.87 5.71
C GLN A 180 5.51 2.35 4.35
N PHE A 181 4.21 2.17 4.12
CA PHE A 181 3.51 2.69 2.94
C PHE A 181 3.59 4.22 2.85
N LEU A 182 3.24 4.93 3.92
CA LEU A 182 3.27 6.40 3.96
C LEU A 182 4.70 6.95 3.86
N ALA A 183 5.69 6.25 4.39
CA ALA A 183 7.10 6.62 4.24
C ALA A 183 7.53 6.58 2.76
N TYR A 184 7.16 5.52 2.02
CA TYR A 184 7.40 5.42 0.58
C TYR A 184 6.70 6.53 -0.22
N MET A 185 5.39 6.72 -0.01
CA MET A 185 4.63 7.71 -0.78
C MET A 185 5.18 9.13 -0.57
N ARG A 186 5.56 9.47 0.66
CA ARG A 186 6.19 10.77 0.96
C ARG A 186 7.57 10.91 0.33
N SER A 187 8.42 9.88 0.39
CA SER A 187 9.78 9.96 -0.16
C SER A 187 9.78 10.11 -1.68
N LYS A 188 8.79 9.52 -2.37
CA LYS A 188 8.60 9.65 -3.82
C LYS A 188 7.70 10.82 -4.23
N LYS A 189 7.18 11.61 -3.29
CA LYS A 189 6.24 12.73 -3.53
C LYS A 189 4.99 12.31 -4.33
N ILE A 190 4.49 11.10 -4.06
CA ILE A 190 3.30 10.56 -4.71
C ILE A 190 2.07 11.02 -3.93
N SER A 191 1.14 11.67 -4.63
CA SER A 191 -0.18 12.02 -4.09
C SER A 191 -1.22 10.95 -4.45
N PRO A 192 -2.26 10.74 -3.63
CA PRO A 192 -3.36 9.84 -3.97
C PRO A 192 -3.97 10.19 -5.33
N LEU A 193 -4.30 9.17 -6.13
CA LEU A 193 -5.05 9.36 -7.37
C LEU A 193 -6.40 10.02 -7.10
N ASP A 194 -6.85 10.84 -8.06
CA ASP A 194 -8.22 11.33 -8.09
C ASP A 194 -9.20 10.14 -8.01
N PRO A 195 -10.25 10.20 -7.15
CA PRO A 195 -11.20 9.12 -7.01
C PRO A 195 -11.85 8.66 -8.33
N ALA A 196 -12.11 9.58 -9.27
CA ALA A 196 -12.68 9.25 -10.57
C ALA A 196 -11.69 8.46 -11.43
N VAL A 197 -10.41 8.84 -11.43
CA VAL A 197 -9.32 8.10 -12.12
C VAL A 197 -9.17 6.72 -11.51
N ARG A 198 -9.19 6.62 -10.18
CA ARG A 198 -9.13 5.33 -9.46
C ARG A 198 -10.30 4.42 -9.86
N ILE A 199 -11.53 4.94 -9.89
CA ILE A 199 -12.73 4.16 -10.28
C ILE A 199 -12.65 3.73 -11.74
N ALA A 200 -12.24 4.62 -12.65
CA ALA A 200 -12.08 4.30 -14.07
C ALA A 200 -11.05 3.17 -14.26
N ARG A 201 -9.92 3.25 -13.55
CA ARG A 201 -8.87 2.23 -13.59
C ARG A 201 -9.35 0.87 -13.08
N MET A 202 -10.04 0.85 -11.93
CA MET A 202 -10.63 -0.39 -11.38
C MET A 202 -11.58 -1.04 -12.39
N ARG A 203 -12.42 -0.25 -13.08
CA ARG A 203 -13.33 -0.75 -14.13
C ARG A 203 -12.58 -1.31 -15.33
N ALA A 204 -11.53 -0.63 -15.78
CA ALA A 204 -10.73 -1.06 -16.92
C ALA A 204 -10.02 -2.40 -16.66
N GLN A 205 -9.42 -2.57 -15.47
CA GLN A 205 -8.79 -3.83 -15.07
C GLN A 205 -9.80 -4.97 -14.98
N GLN A 206 -10.99 -4.71 -14.43
CA GLN A 206 -12.06 -5.69 -14.36
C GLN A 206 -12.57 -6.12 -15.75
N GLN A 207 -12.66 -5.19 -16.70
CA GLN A 207 -13.04 -5.48 -18.10
C GLN A 207 -11.98 -6.29 -18.85
N GLN A 208 -10.70 -5.95 -18.70
CA GLN A 208 -9.60 -6.73 -19.29
C GLN A 208 -9.59 -8.17 -18.77
N HIS A 209 -9.82 -8.37 -17.48
CA HIS A 209 -9.90 -9.72 -16.90
C HIS A 209 -11.11 -10.51 -17.44
N MET A 210 -12.29 -9.88 -17.57
CA MET A 210 -13.46 -10.54 -18.18
C MET A 210 -13.21 -10.94 -19.64
N ALA A 211 -12.40 -10.19 -20.37
CA ALA A 211 -12.05 -10.48 -21.77
C ALA A 211 -11.02 -11.62 -21.92
N GLN A 212 -10.27 -11.96 -20.87
CA GLN A 212 -9.28 -13.05 -20.88
C GLN A 212 -9.85 -14.41 -20.44
N LEU A 213 -11.10 -14.46 -19.95
CA LEU A 213 -11.81 -15.72 -19.76
C LEU A 213 -12.06 -16.36 -21.14
N PRO A 214 -11.87 -17.68 -21.31
CA PRO A 214 -12.10 -18.34 -22.60
C PRO A 214 -13.55 -18.15 -23.02
N GLN A 215 -13.80 -17.26 -23.99
CA GLN A 215 -15.10 -17.18 -24.63
C GLN A 215 -15.23 -18.35 -25.58
N GLY A 216 -16.19 -19.23 -25.31
CA GLY A 216 -16.65 -20.19 -26.31
C GLY A 216 -17.03 -19.45 -27.59
N GLY A 217 -16.40 -19.85 -28.70
CA GLY A 217 -16.46 -19.30 -30.05
C GLY A 217 -17.57 -18.31 -30.41
N GLY A 218 -17.17 -17.12 -30.87
CA GLY A 218 -18.03 -16.19 -31.59
C GLY A 218 -17.23 -15.03 -32.20
N SER A 219 -16.96 -15.09 -33.50
CA SER A 219 -16.36 -13.99 -34.27
C SER A 219 -17.25 -12.75 -34.25
N GLY A 220 -16.71 -11.62 -33.79
CA GLY A 220 -17.31 -10.30 -33.93
C GLY A 220 -16.24 -9.23 -33.81
N SER A 221 -15.75 -8.74 -34.95
CA SER A 221 -14.87 -7.58 -35.05
C SER A 221 -15.67 -6.32 -34.66
N ASN A 222 -15.25 -5.59 -33.63
CA ASN A 222 -15.76 -4.26 -33.34
C ASN A 222 -14.60 -3.26 -33.21
N GLY A 223 -14.61 -2.25 -34.08
CA GLY A 223 -13.63 -1.17 -34.16
C GLY A 223 -13.76 -0.16 -33.02
N GLY A 224 -13.47 -0.58 -31.79
CA GLY A 224 -13.31 0.30 -30.64
C GLY A 224 -11.88 0.83 -30.53
N LEU A 225 -11.73 2.04 -29.98
CA LEU A 225 -10.42 2.61 -29.60
C LEU A 225 -9.64 1.60 -28.75
N THR A 226 -8.35 1.47 -29.02
CA THR A 226 -7.49 0.58 -28.22
C THR A 226 -7.40 1.11 -26.78
N VAL A 227 -7.12 0.22 -25.82
CA VAL A 227 -7.07 0.58 -24.40
C VAL A 227 -6.03 1.68 -24.13
N GLU A 228 -4.88 1.64 -24.82
CA GLU A 228 -3.88 2.72 -24.76
C GLU A 228 -4.45 4.06 -25.22
N GLN A 229 -5.28 4.07 -26.28
CA GLN A 229 -5.92 5.29 -26.77
C GLN A 229 -6.94 5.83 -25.75
N GLN A 230 -7.67 4.96 -25.04
CA GLN A 230 -8.63 5.39 -24.02
C GLN A 230 -7.94 5.95 -22.76
N ILE A 231 -6.85 5.31 -22.31
CA ILE A 231 -6.04 5.81 -21.19
C ILE A 231 -5.40 7.15 -21.56
N HIS A 232 -4.80 7.24 -22.75
CA HIS A 232 -4.19 8.47 -23.25
C HIS A 232 -5.22 9.59 -23.39
N GLN A 233 -6.43 9.30 -23.90
CA GLN A 233 -7.49 10.29 -24.04
C GLN A 233 -8.04 10.77 -22.69
N ALA A 234 -8.18 9.89 -21.70
CA ALA A 234 -8.57 10.27 -20.34
C ALA A 234 -7.51 11.14 -19.65
N HIS A 235 -6.22 10.82 -19.86
CA HIS A 235 -5.10 11.61 -19.36
C HIS A 235 -5.07 13.02 -20.00
N MET A 236 -5.23 13.11 -21.32
CA MET A 236 -5.27 14.37 -22.06
C MET A 236 -6.47 15.24 -21.67
N ALA A 237 -7.65 14.63 -21.46
CA ALA A 237 -8.83 15.33 -20.97
C ALA A 237 -8.60 15.92 -19.56
N THR A 238 -7.85 15.22 -18.71
CA THR A 238 -7.50 15.68 -17.36
C THR A 238 -6.53 16.86 -17.40
N LEU A 239 -5.49 16.80 -18.25
CA LEU A 239 -4.57 17.92 -18.44
C LEU A 239 -5.28 19.17 -18.97
N ALA A 240 -6.23 18.98 -19.89
CA ALA A 240 -7.06 20.08 -20.41
C ALA A 240 -7.95 20.70 -19.32
N ALA A 241 -8.58 19.87 -18.48
CA ALA A 241 -9.40 20.34 -17.35
C ALA A 241 -8.55 21.09 -16.30
N GLN A 242 -7.33 20.63 -16.04
CA GLN A 242 -6.38 21.30 -15.14
C GLN A 242 -5.93 22.66 -15.70
N GLN A 243 -5.66 22.74 -17.01
CA GLN A 243 -5.34 24.02 -17.67
C GLN A 243 -6.50 25.02 -17.60
N GLN A 244 -7.74 24.56 -17.84
CA GLN A 244 -8.93 25.40 -17.73
C GLN A 244 -9.16 25.87 -16.30
N THR A 245 -8.92 25.01 -15.31
CA THR A 245 -9.02 25.37 -13.88
C THR A 245 -7.94 26.39 -13.49
N HIS A 246 -6.71 26.24 -13.99
CA HIS A 246 -5.64 27.22 -13.80
C HIS A 246 -5.95 28.57 -14.46
N GLN A 247 -6.52 28.57 -15.66
CA GLN A 247 -6.95 29.79 -16.36
C GLN A 247 -8.14 30.48 -15.66
N ALA A 248 -9.12 29.71 -15.18
CA ALA A 248 -10.24 30.25 -14.38
C ALA A 248 -9.76 30.85 -13.06
N ARG A 249 -8.79 30.22 -12.39
CA ARG A 249 -8.20 30.71 -11.14
C ARG A 249 -7.31 31.94 -11.35
N ALA A 250 -6.60 32.02 -12.48
CA ALA A 250 -5.86 33.21 -12.88
C ALA A 250 -6.80 34.37 -13.23
N GLY A 251 -7.94 34.09 -13.89
CA GLY A 251 -8.97 35.08 -14.19
C GLY A 251 -9.65 35.66 -12.94
N LEU A 252 -9.97 34.81 -11.96
CA LEU A 252 -10.50 35.23 -10.65
C LEU A 252 -9.49 36.08 -9.85
N ALA A 253 -8.20 35.76 -9.91
CA ALA A 253 -7.16 36.57 -9.30
C ALA A 253 -7.00 37.95 -9.98
N SER A 254 -7.23 38.05 -11.30
CA SER A 254 -7.22 39.34 -12.00
C SER A 254 -8.45 40.22 -11.73
N LEU A 255 -9.60 39.63 -11.38
CA LEU A 255 -10.82 40.35 -11.00
C LEU A 255 -10.78 40.90 -9.57
N GLN A 256 -10.03 40.26 -8.66
CA GLN A 256 -9.87 40.75 -7.28
C GLN A 256 -8.82 41.86 -7.14
N VAL A 257 -7.99 42.10 -8.17
CA VAL A 257 -6.96 43.17 -8.17
C VAL A 257 -7.51 44.50 -8.71
N SER A 258 -8.72 44.52 -9.29
CA SER A 258 -9.34 45.75 -9.82
C SER A 258 -10.24 46.52 -8.84
N GLU A 259 -10.40 46.08 -7.59
CA GLU A 259 -11.30 46.73 -6.60
C GLU A 259 -10.58 47.50 -5.46
N SER A 260 -9.30 47.83 -5.61
CA SER A 260 -8.61 48.66 -4.62
C SER A 260 -7.62 49.62 -5.28
N LYS A 261 -8.15 50.69 -5.86
CA LYS A 261 -7.47 51.97 -6.09
C LYS A 261 -8.52 53.00 -6.46
N ASP A 262 -8.95 53.78 -5.47
CA ASP A 262 -9.16 55.21 -5.61
C ASP A 262 -9.15 55.82 -4.20
N ASP A 263 -8.16 56.67 -3.98
CA ASP A 263 -7.93 57.39 -2.74
C ASP A 263 -7.67 58.86 -3.10
N SER A 264 -8.04 59.75 -2.17
CA SER A 264 -7.84 61.20 -2.10
C SER A 264 -8.91 62.17 -2.66
N SER A 265 -9.65 62.84 -1.75
CA SER A 265 -9.33 64.24 -1.38
C SER A 265 -10.31 64.87 -0.35
N SER A 266 -9.70 65.53 0.65
CA SER A 266 -10.12 66.76 1.38
C SER A 266 -11.45 66.87 2.16
N GLY A 267 -11.36 67.44 3.38
CA GLY A 267 -12.36 68.41 3.88
C GLY A 267 -12.88 68.17 5.30
N ALA A 268 -12.79 69.20 6.14
CA ALA A 268 -13.07 69.20 7.57
C ALA A 268 -14.56 69.26 7.98
N GLY A 269 -14.84 68.83 9.22
CA GLY A 269 -15.78 69.52 10.13
C GLY A 269 -17.12 68.84 10.46
N GLY A 270 -17.38 68.65 11.77
CA GLY A 270 -18.72 68.72 12.36
C GLY A 270 -19.42 67.40 12.74
N ALA A 271 -19.76 67.27 14.02
CA ALA A 271 -20.72 66.32 14.58
C ALA A 271 -21.97 67.09 15.07
N PRO A 272 -23.03 66.47 15.62
CA PRO A 272 -23.71 65.20 15.31
C PRO A 272 -25.26 65.37 15.17
N GLN A 273 -25.99 64.38 14.62
CA GLN A 273 -27.35 64.01 15.09
C GLN A 273 -27.98 62.82 14.34
N GLN A 274 -28.51 61.88 15.15
CA GLN A 274 -29.78 61.10 15.08
C GLN A 274 -30.40 60.70 13.73
N GLY A 275 -30.78 59.41 13.62
CA GLY A 275 -32.07 59.04 13.01
C GLY A 275 -32.12 57.79 12.11
N MET A 276 -32.91 56.80 12.54
CA MET A 276 -33.74 55.87 11.73
C MET A 276 -33.10 54.72 10.91
N ASN A 277 -33.32 53.47 11.40
CA ASN A 277 -33.69 52.27 10.60
C ASN A 277 -35.09 52.49 9.96
N PRO A 278 -35.60 51.74 8.93
CA PRO A 278 -35.42 50.29 8.57
C PRO A 278 -35.51 50.04 7.02
N PRO A 279 -36.03 48.93 6.42
CA PRO A 279 -36.30 47.54 6.83
C PRO A 279 -35.77 46.44 5.88
N MET A 280 -36.03 45.19 6.31
CA MET A 280 -35.88 43.89 5.65
C MET A 280 -36.68 43.70 4.34
N MET A 281 -36.09 42.95 3.40
CA MET A 281 -36.73 41.99 2.47
C MET A 281 -35.70 40.85 2.26
N GLY A 282 -35.97 39.55 2.27
CA GLY A 282 -37.20 38.80 2.09
C GLY A 282 -37.23 38.10 0.73
N SER A 283 -36.57 36.92 0.58
CA SER A 283 -36.80 35.92 -0.48
C SER A 283 -35.90 34.69 -0.19
N SER A 284 -36.40 33.60 0.39
CA SER A 284 -37.22 32.50 -0.20
C SER A 284 -36.41 31.41 -0.93
N GLY A 285 -36.21 30.30 -0.21
CA GLY A 285 -36.37 28.92 -0.72
C GLY A 285 -35.20 28.25 -1.46
N ASN A 286 -34.53 27.29 -0.81
CA ASN A 286 -34.84 25.85 -0.99
C ASN A 286 -34.04 24.99 0.03
N PRO A 287 -34.68 24.15 0.88
CA PRO A 287 -33.99 23.25 1.80
C PRO A 287 -33.95 21.82 1.25
N GLN A 288 -32.76 21.27 1.01
CA GLN A 288 -32.50 19.83 1.01
C GLN A 288 -30.99 19.60 0.84
N LEU A 289 -30.30 19.32 1.96
CA LEU A 289 -29.07 18.52 2.07
C LEU A 289 -28.54 18.66 3.50
N GLU A 290 -29.28 18.11 4.46
CA GLU A 290 -28.79 17.94 5.82
C GLU A 290 -29.12 16.51 6.27
N ASN A 291 -28.09 15.66 6.31
CA ASN A 291 -27.85 14.61 7.30
C ASN A 291 -27.00 13.48 6.70
N LEU A 292 -25.68 13.61 6.85
CA LEU A 292 -24.75 12.51 7.17
C LEU A 292 -23.38 13.13 7.49
N ARG A 293 -23.34 14.01 8.49
CA ARG A 293 -22.09 14.31 9.22
C ARG A 293 -21.85 13.15 10.16
N VAL A 294 -21.06 12.17 9.71
CA VAL A 294 -20.43 11.20 10.62
C VAL A 294 -19.29 11.95 11.31
N ASN A 295 -19.46 12.24 12.59
CA ASN A 295 -18.38 12.80 13.41
C ASN A 295 -17.21 11.80 13.44
N PRO A 296 -15.95 12.24 13.24
CA PRO A 296 -14.80 11.38 13.47
C PRO A 296 -14.71 11.02 14.96
N PRO A 297 -14.32 9.79 15.33
CA PRO A 297 -14.15 9.43 16.73
C PRO A 297 -13.04 10.26 17.36
N GLN A 298 -13.36 10.92 18.48
CA GLN A 298 -12.40 11.64 19.29
C GLN A 298 -11.42 10.65 19.93
N TYR A 299 -10.14 10.81 19.64
CA TYR A 299 -9.06 10.15 20.38
C TYR A 299 -8.94 10.80 21.75
N VAL A 300 -9.36 10.08 22.79
CA VAL A 300 -9.06 10.44 24.17
C VAL A 300 -7.66 9.93 24.49
N SER A 301 -6.75 10.86 24.79
CA SER A 301 -5.43 10.58 25.37
C SER A 301 -5.51 10.59 26.90
N GLY A 302 -5.03 9.54 27.56
CA GLY A 302 -4.90 9.42 29.02
C GLY A 302 -4.71 7.95 29.37
N ARG A 303 -3.48 7.47 29.58
CA ARG A 303 -2.71 7.45 30.85
C ARG A 303 -3.41 6.72 32.01
N ASP A 304 -2.60 5.83 32.59
CA ASP A 304 -2.65 5.18 33.90
C ASP A 304 -3.56 3.95 34.05
N ILE A 305 -2.94 2.77 33.88
CA ILE A 305 -3.38 1.53 34.52
C ILE A 305 -2.18 0.99 35.31
N ASP A 306 -2.28 1.07 36.62
CA ASP A 306 -1.39 0.44 37.60
C ASP A 306 -1.29 -1.08 37.37
N VAL A 307 -0.06 -1.59 37.34
CA VAL A 307 0.24 -3.03 37.37
C VAL A 307 0.84 -3.35 38.74
N PRO A 308 0.18 -4.16 39.60
CA PRO A 308 0.81 -4.67 40.81
C PRO A 308 1.93 -5.65 40.44
N GLY A 309 3.11 -5.41 40.99
CA GLY A 309 4.31 -6.17 40.69
C GLY A 309 4.35 -7.56 41.32
N ASP A 310 4.75 -8.55 40.53
CA ASP A 310 5.24 -9.84 41.00
C ASP A 310 6.76 -9.93 40.77
N LYS A 311 7.49 -10.15 41.86
CA LYS A 311 8.93 -10.44 41.87
C LYS A 311 9.20 -11.85 41.32
N PRO A 312 10.27 -12.06 40.54
CA PRO A 312 10.71 -13.40 40.17
C PRO A 312 11.46 -14.10 41.34
N PRO A 313 11.35 -15.43 41.48
CA PRO A 313 12.09 -16.17 42.51
C PRO A 313 13.57 -16.35 42.10
N SER A 314 14.44 -16.03 43.05
CA SER A 314 15.88 -16.25 43.04
C SER A 314 16.23 -17.74 43.07
N TRP A 315 17.16 -18.16 42.21
CA TRP A 315 17.95 -19.37 42.44
C TRP A 315 19.44 -19.04 42.24
N SER A 316 20.24 -19.41 43.23
CA SER A 316 21.70 -19.48 43.20
C SER A 316 22.13 -20.50 44.25
N PRO A 317 23.34 -21.08 44.15
CA PRO A 317 24.10 -21.47 42.97
C PRO A 317 23.87 -22.94 42.57
#